data_AF-A0A9R1UGT4-F1
#
_entry.id   AF-A0A9R1UGT4-F1
#
_cell.length_a   1.000
_cell.length_b   1.000
_cell.length_c   1.000
_cell.angle_alpha   90.00
_cell.angle_beta   90.00
_cell.angle_gamma   90.00
#
_symmetry.space_group_name_H-M   'P 1'
#
loop_
_entity.id
_entity.type
_entity.pdbx_description
1 polymer ?
#
loop_
_entity_poly.entity_id
_entity_poly.type
_entity_poly.pdbx_seq_one_letter_code
_entity_poly.pdbx_strand_id
1 'polypeptide(L)'
;MYVMYVPLCKQLEGSFMKKGIPYSFWALFPDGNITGPKGFSISSYGSTASNVEPFLVDEKKVTSKLLVFWVEKRLAAQGIIPVWTD
;
A
#
# COMPACT_ATOMS: atom_id res chain seq x y z
N MET A 1 -8.62 -8.78 1.90
CA MET A 1 -7.30 -8.18 1.69
C MET A 1 -6.39 -8.74 2.76
N TYR A 2 -5.27 -9.36 2.37
CA TYR A 2 -4.27 -9.87 3.30
C TYR A 2 -3.13 -8.86 3.37
N VAL A 3 -2.63 -8.57 4.56
CA VAL A 3 -1.52 -7.63 4.78
C VAL A 3 -0.51 -8.31 5.69
N MET A 4 0.74 -8.37 5.25
CA MET A 4 1.85 -8.98 5.97
C MET A 4 2.99 -7.99 6.10
N TYR A 5 3.55 -7.90 7.31
CA TYR A 5 4.77 -7.14 7.52
C TYR A 5 5.97 -8.05 7.23
N VAL A 6 6.84 -7.62 6.32
CA VAL A 6 8.07 -8.35 5.96
C VAL A 6 9.25 -7.63 6.59
N PRO A 7 9.71 -8.08 7.78
CA PRO A 7 10.70 -7.35 8.57
C PRO A 7 12.07 -7.27 7.89
N LEU A 8 12.42 -8.27 7.06
CA LEU A 8 13.71 -8.33 6.36
C LEU A 8 13.85 -7.23 5.30
N CYS A 9 12.76 -6.90 4.61
CA CYS A 9 12.74 -5.89 3.56
C CYS A 9 12.20 -4.55 4.05
N LYS A 10 11.93 -4.42 5.37
CA LYS A 10 11.32 -3.24 5.99
C LYS A 10 10.11 -2.72 5.19
N GLN A 11 9.29 -3.65 4.71
CA GLN A 11 8.17 -3.35 3.83
C GLN A 11 6.91 -3.99 4.37
N LEU A 12 5.81 -3.29 4.17
CA LEU A 12 4.46 -3.80 4.40
C LEU A 12 3.91 -4.22 3.05
N GLU A 13 3.64 -5.50 2.89
CA GLU A 13 3.09 -6.04 1.65
C GLU A 13 1.66 -6.45 1.88
N GLY A 14 0.85 -6.41 0.82
CA GLY A 14 -0.47 -6.97 0.88
C GLY A 14 -0.96 -7.40 -0.49
N SER A 15 -1.91 -8.31 -0.47
CA SER A 15 -2.50 -8.85 -1.68
C SER A 15 -4.00 -9.06 -1.49
N PHE A 16 -4.74 -8.91 -2.58
CA PHE A 16 -6.18 -9.15 -2.62
C PHE A 16 -6.62 -9.51 -4.03
N MET A 17 -7.74 -10.21 -4.13
CA MET A 17 -8.41 -10.42 -5.41
C MET A 17 -9.56 -9.44 -5.58
N LYS A 18 -9.65 -8.83 -6.76
CA LYS A 18 -10.84 -8.08 -7.18
C LYS A 18 -11.28 -8.53 -8.56
N LYS A 19 -12.55 -8.93 -8.69
CA LYS A 19 -13.15 -9.37 -9.97
C LYS A 19 -12.29 -10.42 -10.70
N GLY A 20 -11.67 -11.33 -9.96
CA GLY A 20 -10.77 -12.37 -10.51
C GLY A 20 -9.35 -11.91 -10.85
N ILE A 21 -9.02 -10.63 -10.64
CA ILE A 21 -7.67 -10.07 -10.86
C ILE A 21 -6.93 -10.05 -9.52
N PRO A 22 -5.74 -10.67 -9.42
CA PRO A 22 -4.89 -10.54 -8.25
C PRO A 22 -4.18 -9.19 -8.27
N TYR A 23 -4.31 -8.45 -7.16
CA TYR A 23 -3.59 -7.22 -6.89
C TYR A 23 -2.61 -7.47 -5.76
N SER A 24 -1.41 -6.93 -5.91
CA SER A 24 -0.37 -6.93 -4.89
C SER A 24 0.13 -5.50 -4.72
N PHE A 25 0.33 -5.08 -3.49
CA PHE A 25 0.89 -3.77 -3.19
C PHE A 25 1.92 -3.89 -2.08
N TRP A 26 2.83 -2.94 -2.04
CA TRP A 26 3.82 -2.85 -0.99
C TRP A 26 4.10 -1.39 -0.64
N ALA A 27 4.34 -1.16 0.65
CA ALA A 27 4.81 0.09 1.20
C ALA A 27 6.20 -0.13 1.80
N LEU A 28 7.21 0.55 1.25
CA LEU A 28 8.60 0.43 1.66
C LEU A 28 8.96 1.51 2.68
N PHE A 29 9.62 1.09 3.76
CA PHE A 29 10.15 1.94 4.82
C PHE A 29 11.68 1.77 4.89
N PRO A 30 12.46 2.40 3.97
CA PRO A 30 13.92 2.22 3.89
C PRO A 30 14.63 2.47 5.22
N ASP A 31 14.22 3.50 5.96
CA ASP A 31 14.80 3.85 7.26
C ASP A 31 14.29 2.96 8.42
N GLY A 32 13.35 2.06 8.18
CA GLY A 32 12.72 1.23 9.22
C GLY A 32 11.82 2.00 10.18
N ASN A 33 11.65 3.30 9.93
CA ASN A 33 10.73 4.18 10.64
C ASN A 33 9.59 4.62 9.72
N ILE A 34 8.38 4.54 10.25
CA ILE A 34 7.13 5.04 9.64
C ILE A 34 7.12 6.56 9.39
N THR A 35 8.04 7.30 10.01
CA THR A 35 8.22 8.75 9.83
C THR A 35 9.19 9.13 8.70
N GLY A 36 9.92 8.16 8.15
CA GLY A 36 10.87 8.40 7.06
C GLY A 36 10.22 8.52 5.67
N PRO A 37 11.05 8.64 4.61
CA PRO A 37 10.62 8.44 3.24
C PRO A 37 9.90 7.11 3.11
N LYS A 38 8.78 7.14 2.39
CA LYS A 38 7.85 6.02 2.25
C LYS A 38 7.52 5.88 0.77
N GLY A 39 7.82 4.72 0.23
CA GLY A 39 7.42 4.35 -1.13
C GLY A 39 6.16 3.53 -1.08
N PHE A 40 5.22 3.78 -1.98
CA PHE A 40 4.10 2.87 -2.23
C PHE A 40 4.14 2.43 -3.67
N SER A 41 3.85 1.15 -3.88
CA SER A 41 3.72 0.58 -5.20
C SER A 41 2.61 -0.44 -5.23
N ILE A 42 1.94 -0.53 -6.37
CA ILE A 42 0.86 -1.47 -6.61
C ILE A 42 1.01 -2.08 -8.00
N SER A 43 0.72 -3.36 -8.10
CA SER A 43 0.62 -4.08 -9.35
C SER A 43 -0.62 -4.96 -9.40
N SER A 44 -1.07 -5.20 -10.63
CA SER A 44 -2.12 -6.15 -10.97
C SER A 44 -1.53 -7.33 -11.74
N TYR A 45 -2.24 -8.45 -11.77
CA TYR A 45 -1.86 -9.65 -12.54
C TYR A 45 -0.52 -10.28 -12.13
N GLY A 46 -0.04 -10.03 -10.92
CA GLY A 46 1.23 -10.59 -10.42
C GLY A 46 2.48 -10.04 -11.12
N SER A 47 2.36 -8.95 -11.89
CA SER A 47 3.52 -8.26 -12.47
C SER A 47 4.31 -7.52 -11.37
N THR A 48 5.62 -7.39 -11.55
CA THR A 48 6.44 -6.54 -10.67
C THR A 48 5.96 -5.10 -10.80
N ALA A 49 5.72 -4.45 -9.67
CA ALA A 49 5.26 -3.07 -9.67
C ALA A 49 6.40 -2.15 -10.13
N SER A 50 6.24 -1.55 -11.32
CA SER A 50 7.30 -0.79 -11.99
C SER A 50 7.41 0.67 -11.54
N ASN A 51 6.45 1.17 -10.76
CA ASN A 51 6.41 2.57 -10.36
C ASN A 51 6.39 2.70 -8.83
N VAL A 52 7.38 3.38 -8.27
CA VAL A 52 7.45 3.68 -6.83
C VAL A 52 7.00 5.12 -6.64
N GLU A 53 5.86 5.28 -5.99
CA GLU A 53 5.28 6.60 -5.75
C GLU A 53 5.54 7.05 -4.30
N PRO A 54 5.73 8.35 -4.07
CA PRO A 54 5.81 8.88 -2.72
C PRO A 54 4.49 8.65 -1.97
N PHE A 55 4.57 8.14 -0.73
CA PHE A 55 3.41 7.78 0.08
C PHE A 55 3.49 8.44 1.45
N LEU A 56 2.46 9.20 1.86
CA LEU A 56 2.39 9.84 3.19
C LEU A 56 3.64 10.68 3.54
N VAL A 57 4.11 11.49 2.60
CA VAL A 57 5.32 12.33 2.76
C VAL A 57 5.09 13.44 3.79
N ASP A 58 3.90 14.01 3.84
CA ASP A 58 3.53 15.07 4.79
C ASP A 58 3.16 14.56 6.19
N GLU A 59 2.95 13.25 6.33
CA GLU A 59 2.38 12.70 7.55
C GLU A 59 3.48 12.38 8.58
N LYS A 60 3.60 13.22 9.61
CA LYS A 60 4.62 13.09 10.66
C LYS A 60 4.29 12.03 11.72
N LYS A 61 3.01 11.64 11.87
CA LYS A 61 2.56 10.61 12.83
C LYS A 61 1.73 9.54 12.12
N VAL A 62 2.41 8.59 11.52
CA VAL A 62 1.80 7.51 10.74
C VAL A 62 1.48 6.32 11.64
N THR A 63 0.21 6.10 11.98
CA THR A 63 -0.22 4.89 12.70
C THR A 63 -0.58 3.79 11.69
N SER A 64 -0.52 2.51 12.09
CA SER A 64 -0.96 1.38 11.25
C SER A 64 -2.38 1.55 10.69
N LYS A 65 -3.33 2.05 11.50
CA LYS A 65 -4.68 2.38 11.05
C LYS A 65 -4.70 3.47 9.96
N LEU A 66 -3.85 4.48 10.11
CA LEU A 66 -3.74 5.59 9.15
C LEU A 66 -3.11 5.09 7.84
N LEU A 67 -2.11 4.21 7.91
CA LEU A 67 -1.54 3.55 6.73
C LEU A 67 -2.63 2.82 5.95
N VAL A 68 -3.39 1.94 6.61
CA VAL A 68 -4.47 1.18 5.97
C VAL A 68 -5.49 2.12 5.34
N PHE A 69 -5.94 3.15 6.07
CA PHE A 69 -6.88 4.14 5.57
C PHE A 69 -6.40 4.84 4.29
N TRP A 70 -5.12 5.24 4.23
CA TRP A 70 -4.56 5.90 3.06
C TRP A 70 -4.31 4.95 1.88
N VAL A 71 -3.95 3.70 2.16
CA VAL A 71 -3.90 2.65 1.13
C VAL A 71 -5.28 2.45 0.53
N GLU A 72 -6.32 2.30 1.35
CA GLU A 72 -7.71 2.17 0.88
C GLU A 72 -8.14 3.38 0.07
N LYS A 73 -7.86 4.61 0.53
CA LYS A 73 -8.11 5.85 -0.22
C LYS A 73 -7.47 5.83 -1.60
N ARG A 74 -6.21 5.42 -1.72
CA ARG A 74 -5.51 5.32 -3.02
C ARG A 74 -6.10 4.26 -3.92
N LEU A 75 -6.35 3.06 -3.38
CA LEU A 75 -6.98 1.98 -4.11
C LEU A 75 -8.34 2.41 -4.66
N ALA A 76 -9.11 3.15 -3.86
CA ALA A 76 -10.42 3.66 -4.25
C ALA A 76 -10.30 4.74 -5.34
N ALA A 77 -9.34 5.67 -5.18
CA ALA A 77 -9.06 6.71 -6.19
C ALA A 77 -8.62 6.13 -7.54
N GLN A 78 -7.91 4.99 -7.54
CA GLN A 78 -7.53 4.25 -8.75
C GLN A 78 -8.69 3.38 -9.31
N GLY A 79 -9.86 3.37 -8.67
CA GLY A 79 -10.98 2.49 -9.03
C GLY A 79 -10.75 1.00 -8.69
N ILE A 80 -9.65 0.70 -8.01
CA ILE A 80 -9.25 -0.66 -7.62
C ILE A 80 -10.04 -1.15 -6.42
N ILE A 81 -10.63 -0.33 -5.55
CA ILE A 81 -11.69 -0.79 -4.63
C ILE A 81 -12.91 0.12 -4.81
N PRO A 82 -14.13 -0.34 -4.53
CA PRO A 82 -15.27 0.58 -4.51
C PRO A 82 -14.98 1.74 -3.55
N VAL A 83 -15.13 2.97 -4.04
CA VAL A 83 -15.17 4.17 -3.18
C VAL A 83 -16.44 4.03 -2.36
N TRP A 84 -16.29 3.61 -1.10
CA TRP A 84 -17.31 3.59 -0.03
C TRP A 84 -18.74 3.41 -0.54
N THR A 85 -19.22 2.17 -0.53
CA THR A 85 -20.67 1.94 -0.61
C THR A 85 -21.20 2.12 0.81
N ASP A 86 -22.13 3.07 0.97
CA ASP A 86 -22.89 3.37 2.19
C ASP A 86 -23.41 2.11 2.90
#